data_AF-A0A9W6FWR9-F1
#
_entry.id   AF-A0A9W6FWR9-F1
#
_cell.length_a   1.000
_cell.length_b   1.000
_cell.length_c   1.000
_cell.angle_alpha   90.00
_cell.angle_beta   90.00
_cell.angle_gamma   90.00
#
_symmetry.space_group_name_H-M   'P 1'
#
loop_
_entity.id
_entity.type
_entity.pdbx_description
1 polymer ?
#
loop_
_entity_poly.entity_id
_entity_poly.type
_entity_poly.pdbx_seq_one_letter_code
_entity_poly.pdbx_strand_id
1 'polypeptide(L)'
;MMTPEQESLYQYTLSHFSEIARKNRFPDNGAIDHDSSHCLICHPELVPEHPFAVYLEVITQSIKARRPRLDQELVEVINQDLELFGSSVRVTKETLLSGSPQSLQCWTNWARDAVATGLSLLSIHSPTSRDFDLDDEKISKEFGKLIQDKIEEIMKHQRNNVSPA
;
A
#
# COMPACT_ATOMS: atom_id res chain seq x y z
N MET A 1 12.29 -18.73 -9.20
CA MET A 1 11.86 -18.20 -10.52
C MET A 1 10.42 -18.63 -10.68
N MET A 2 9.49 -17.69 -10.82
CA MET A 2 8.07 -17.99 -11.00
C MET A 2 7.82 -18.68 -12.34
N THR A 3 6.81 -19.53 -12.39
CA THR A 3 6.29 -20.05 -13.66
C THR A 3 5.45 -18.97 -14.37
N PRO A 4 5.23 -19.09 -15.70
CA PRO A 4 4.33 -18.17 -16.42
C PRO A 4 2.90 -18.12 -15.85
N GLU A 5 2.42 -19.25 -15.32
CA GLU A 5 1.11 -19.34 -14.66
C GLU A 5 1.09 -18.53 -13.37
N GLN A 6 2.13 -18.67 -12.53
CA GLN A 6 2.27 -17.90 -11.29
C GLN A 6 2.38 -16.41 -11.54
N GLU A 7 3.12 -16.00 -12.57
CA GLU A 7 3.18 -14.61 -13.00
C GLU A 7 1.79 -14.10 -13.43
N SER A 8 1.02 -14.90 -14.17
CA SER A 8 -0.35 -14.54 -14.57
C SER A 8 -1.27 -14.34 -13.35
N LEU A 9 -1.17 -15.20 -12.33
CA LEU A 9 -1.92 -15.06 -11.07
C LEU A 9 -1.56 -13.76 -10.33
N TYR A 10 -0.26 -13.45 -10.29
CA TYR A 10 0.25 -12.20 -9.73
C TYR A 10 -0.33 -10.99 -10.44
N GLN A 11 -0.18 -10.92 -11.77
CA GLN A 11 -0.65 -9.77 -12.54
C GLN A 11 -2.17 -9.59 -12.46
N TYR A 12 -2.93 -10.70 -12.48
CA TYR A 12 -4.36 -10.67 -12.26
C TYR A 12 -4.71 -10.03 -10.91
N THR A 13 -4.10 -10.52 -9.83
CA THR A 13 -4.35 -10.03 -8.46
C THR A 13 -3.98 -8.54 -8.34
N LEU A 14 -2.81 -8.14 -8.83
CA LEU A 14 -2.36 -6.75 -8.80
C LEU A 14 -3.29 -5.82 -9.58
N SER A 15 -3.71 -6.23 -10.78
CA SER A 15 -4.62 -5.46 -11.62
C SER A 15 -5.97 -5.26 -10.93
N HIS A 16 -6.54 -6.34 -10.40
CA HIS A 16 -7.85 -6.33 -9.73
C HIS A 16 -7.88 -5.33 -8.56
N PHE A 17 -6.94 -5.44 -7.61
CA PHE A 17 -6.91 -4.56 -6.44
C PHE A 17 -6.50 -3.12 -6.78
N SER A 18 -5.66 -2.93 -7.80
CA SER A 18 -5.36 -1.58 -8.30
C SER A 18 -6.61 -0.88 -8.85
N GLU A 19 -7.50 -1.61 -9.55
CA GLU A 19 -8.77 -1.06 -10.01
C GLU A 19 -9.73 -0.73 -8.87
N ILE A 20 -9.82 -1.61 -7.86
CA ILE A 20 -10.60 -1.36 -6.65
C ILE A 20 -10.11 -0.07 -5.97
N ALA A 21 -8.80 0.08 -5.84
CA ALA A 21 -8.18 1.23 -5.21
C ALA A 21 -8.45 2.53 -5.99
N ARG A 22 -8.34 2.52 -7.33
CA ARG A 22 -8.69 3.66 -8.21
C ARG A 22 -10.15 4.10 -8.05
N LYS A 23 -11.06 3.15 -7.84
CA LYS A 23 -12.50 3.43 -7.65
C LYS A 23 -12.87 3.86 -6.23
N ASN A 24 -11.89 3.99 -5.33
CA ASN A 24 -12.12 4.26 -3.91
C ASN A 24 -13.02 3.20 -3.23
N ARG A 25 -12.86 1.92 -3.58
CA ARG A 25 -13.69 0.82 -3.03
C ARG A 25 -12.89 -0.22 -2.24
N PHE A 26 -11.69 0.13 -1.79
CA PHE A 26 -10.84 -0.80 -1.04
C PHE A 26 -11.48 -1.32 0.26
N PRO A 27 -12.27 -0.53 1.01
CA PRO A 27 -13.02 -1.06 2.15
C PRO A 27 -14.06 -2.14 1.79
N ASP A 28 -14.58 -2.13 0.56
CA ASP A 28 -15.56 -3.09 0.06
C ASP A 28 -14.92 -4.26 -0.71
N ASN A 29 -13.60 -4.46 -0.60
CA ASN A 29 -12.85 -5.33 -1.52
C ASN A 29 -13.36 -6.78 -1.56
N GLY A 30 -13.87 -7.32 -0.44
CA GLY A 30 -14.43 -8.67 -0.38
C GLY A 30 -15.80 -8.83 -1.05
N ALA A 31 -16.50 -7.72 -1.35
CA ALA A 31 -17.80 -7.70 -2.01
C ALA A 31 -17.69 -7.41 -3.53
N ILE A 32 -16.47 -7.32 -4.06
CA ILE A 32 -16.24 -7.05 -5.49
C ILE A 32 -15.95 -8.37 -6.19
N ASP A 33 -16.80 -8.71 -7.15
CA ASP A 33 -16.70 -9.93 -7.93
C ASP A 33 -15.34 -10.07 -8.60
N HIS A 34 -14.77 -11.27 -8.48
CA HIS A 34 -13.52 -11.68 -9.09
C HIS A 34 -13.45 -13.21 -9.15
N ASP A 35 -12.60 -13.74 -10.02
CA ASP A 35 -12.22 -15.16 -9.96
C ASP A 35 -11.34 -15.42 -8.75
N SER A 36 -11.96 -15.93 -7.68
CA SER A 36 -11.26 -16.26 -6.44
C SER A 36 -10.18 -17.31 -6.66
N SER A 37 -10.36 -18.27 -7.59
CA SER A 37 -9.36 -19.32 -7.85
C SER A 37 -8.05 -18.80 -8.42
N HIS A 38 -8.06 -17.58 -8.96
CA HIS A 38 -6.87 -16.89 -9.48
C HIS A 38 -6.35 -15.78 -8.56
N CYS A 39 -7.01 -15.52 -7.43
CA CYS A 39 -6.69 -14.42 -6.53
C CYS A 39 -5.69 -14.88 -5.46
N LEU A 40 -4.49 -14.29 -5.43
CA LEU A 40 -3.46 -14.64 -4.45
C LEU A 40 -3.73 -14.12 -3.03
N ILE A 41 -4.74 -13.25 -2.86
CA ILE A 41 -5.25 -12.91 -1.53
C ILE A 41 -6.13 -14.04 -1.01
N CYS A 42 -6.97 -14.63 -1.89
CA CYS A 42 -7.80 -15.79 -1.56
C CYS A 42 -6.99 -17.09 -1.42
N HIS A 43 -6.01 -17.30 -2.31
CA HIS A 43 -5.21 -18.53 -2.37
C HIS A 43 -3.72 -18.19 -2.41
N PRO A 44 -3.16 -17.71 -1.29
CA PRO A 44 -1.74 -17.35 -1.22
C PRO A 44 -0.78 -18.52 -1.43
N GLU A 45 -1.26 -19.77 -1.32
CA GLU A 45 -0.50 -21.00 -1.56
C GLU A 45 -0.20 -21.31 -3.04
N LEU A 46 -0.83 -20.60 -3.99
CA LEU A 46 -0.63 -20.85 -5.43
C LEU A 46 0.75 -20.40 -5.93
N VAL A 47 1.48 -19.64 -5.12
CA VAL A 47 2.81 -19.11 -5.43
C VAL A 47 3.79 -19.46 -4.31
N PRO A 48 5.09 -19.62 -4.62
CA PRO A 48 6.09 -19.99 -3.63
C PRO A 48 6.49 -18.81 -2.73
N GLU A 49 6.20 -17.56 -3.11
CA GLU A 49 6.49 -16.39 -2.31
C GLU A 49 5.74 -16.40 -0.97
N HIS A 50 6.37 -15.81 0.05
CA HIS A 50 5.72 -15.68 1.35
C HIS A 50 4.47 -14.78 1.22
N PRO A 51 3.32 -15.17 1.80
CA PRO A 51 2.06 -14.43 1.59
C PRO A 51 2.12 -12.96 2.04
N PHE A 52 2.87 -12.66 3.11
CA PHE A 52 3.09 -11.26 3.51
C PHE A 52 3.68 -10.42 2.38
N ALA A 53 4.66 -10.96 1.62
CA ALA A 53 5.29 -10.23 0.52
C ALA A 53 4.31 -10.01 -0.65
N VAL A 54 3.44 -11.00 -0.94
CA VAL A 54 2.35 -10.87 -1.92
C VAL A 54 1.40 -9.74 -1.51
N TYR A 55 0.92 -9.77 -0.26
CA TYR A 55 -0.05 -8.81 0.26
C TYR A 55 0.53 -7.39 0.25
N LEU A 56 1.79 -7.26 0.70
CA LEU A 56 2.50 -5.99 0.70
C LEU A 56 2.68 -5.44 -0.71
N GLU A 57 2.94 -6.27 -1.72
CA GLU A 57 3.00 -5.86 -3.12
C GLU A 57 1.63 -5.38 -3.62
N VAL A 58 0.56 -6.13 -3.36
CA VAL A 58 -0.81 -5.75 -3.72
C VAL A 58 -1.19 -4.40 -3.13
N ILE A 59 -0.89 -4.17 -1.85
CA ILE A 59 -1.15 -2.89 -1.18
C ILE A 59 -0.29 -1.77 -1.74
N THR A 60 0.98 -2.03 -2.00
CA THR A 60 1.90 -1.06 -2.59
C THR A 60 1.38 -0.55 -3.94
N GLN A 61 0.97 -1.46 -4.83
CA GLN A 61 0.40 -1.07 -6.13
C GLN A 61 -0.96 -0.39 -5.99
N SER A 62 -1.80 -0.83 -5.05
CA SER A 62 -3.09 -0.23 -4.77
C SER A 62 -2.96 1.22 -4.28
N ILE A 63 -2.02 1.51 -3.38
CA ILE A 63 -1.74 2.87 -2.88
C ILE A 63 -1.31 3.77 -4.04
N LYS A 64 -0.38 3.31 -4.90
CA LYS A 64 0.04 4.06 -6.08
C LYS A 64 -1.11 4.30 -7.06
N ALA A 65 -1.98 3.31 -7.26
CA ALA A 65 -3.11 3.46 -8.17
C ALA A 65 -4.11 4.50 -7.67
N ARG A 66 -4.34 4.56 -6.36
CA ARG A 66 -5.27 5.51 -5.71
C ARG A 66 -4.68 6.92 -5.56
N ARG A 67 -3.41 7.01 -5.19
CA ARG A 67 -2.67 8.26 -4.95
C ARG A 67 -1.39 8.24 -5.79
N PRO A 68 -1.49 8.45 -7.12
CA PRO A 68 -0.38 8.23 -8.05
C PRO A 68 0.70 9.31 -8.00
N ARG A 69 0.44 10.43 -7.32
CA ARG A 69 1.22 11.65 -7.45
C ARG A 69 1.34 12.41 -6.14
N LEU A 70 2.40 13.21 -6.05
CA LEU A 70 2.54 14.27 -5.06
C LEU A 70 1.82 15.53 -5.56
N ASP A 71 0.60 15.72 -5.10
CA ASP A 71 -0.25 16.87 -5.37
C ASP A 71 -0.80 17.48 -4.06
N GLN A 72 -1.65 18.51 -4.20
CA GLN A 72 -2.23 19.19 -3.06
C GLN A 72 -3.19 18.29 -2.27
N GLU A 73 -3.90 17.37 -2.93
CA GLU A 73 -4.77 16.41 -2.24
C GLU A 73 -3.97 15.48 -1.32
N LEU A 74 -2.83 14.97 -1.77
CA LEU A 74 -1.97 14.13 -0.91
C LEU A 74 -1.46 14.93 0.29
N VAL A 75 -1.03 16.18 0.08
CA VAL A 75 -0.58 17.08 1.16
C VAL A 75 -1.69 17.30 2.18
N GLU A 76 -2.93 17.52 1.72
CA GLU A 76 -4.10 17.69 2.59
C GLU A 76 -4.39 16.44 3.40
N VAL A 77 -4.37 15.26 2.79
CA VAL A 77 -4.58 13.99 3.50
C VAL A 77 -3.52 13.78 4.59
N ILE A 78 -2.23 13.96 4.27
CA ILE A 78 -1.15 13.83 5.27
C ILE A 78 -1.39 14.79 6.44
N ASN A 79 -1.75 16.03 6.14
CA ASN A 79 -2.00 17.05 7.15
C ASN A 79 -3.27 16.80 7.99
N GLN A 80 -4.32 16.21 7.40
CA GLN A 80 -5.52 15.78 8.11
C GLN A 80 -5.19 14.65 9.08
N ASP A 81 -4.39 13.66 8.66
CA ASP A 81 -3.97 12.57 9.54
C ASP A 81 -3.12 13.09 10.70
N LEU A 82 -2.19 14.02 10.44
CA LEU A 82 -1.41 14.69 11.49
C LEU A 82 -2.31 15.41 12.51
N GLU A 83 -3.36 16.10 12.05
CA GLU A 83 -4.32 16.79 12.90
C GLU A 83 -5.15 15.80 13.75
N LEU A 84 -5.58 14.68 13.17
CA LEU A 84 -6.27 13.60 13.89
C LEU A 84 -5.40 13.00 15.01
N PHE A 85 -4.07 12.94 14.80
CA PHE A 85 -3.11 12.53 15.82
C PHE A 85 -2.68 13.66 16.77
N GLY A 86 -3.28 14.85 16.66
CA GLY A 86 -2.98 15.99 17.53
C GLY A 86 -1.63 16.66 17.27
N SER A 87 -1.01 16.42 16.12
CA SER A 87 0.24 17.07 15.71
C SER A 87 -0.02 18.47 15.18
N SER A 88 0.80 19.44 15.60
CA SER A 88 0.80 20.80 15.07
C SER A 88 1.69 20.98 13.82
N VAL A 89 2.42 19.93 13.43
CA VAL A 89 3.27 19.94 12.24
C VAL A 89 2.38 20.03 11.00
N ARG A 90 2.76 20.89 10.05
CA ARG A 90 2.15 20.96 8.73
C ARG A 90 3.20 20.77 7.66
N VAL A 91 2.90 19.91 6.70
CA VAL A 91 3.72 19.69 5.51
C VAL A 91 3.18 20.50 4.34
N THR A 92 4.07 20.93 3.45
CA THR A 92 3.69 21.48 2.15
C THR A 92 4.31 20.65 1.04
N LYS A 93 3.83 20.84 -0.18
CA LYS A 93 4.42 20.19 -1.36
C LYS A 93 5.91 20.54 -1.49
N GLU A 94 6.27 21.79 -1.23
CA GLU A 94 7.66 22.28 -1.30
C GLU A 94 8.55 21.62 -0.25
N THR A 95 8.06 21.46 0.99
CA THR A 95 8.86 20.81 2.05
C THR A 95 9.07 19.32 1.79
N LEU A 96 8.10 18.66 1.15
CA LEU A 96 8.21 17.26 0.72
C LEU A 96 9.16 17.08 -0.48
N LEU A 97 9.13 18.01 -1.44
CA LEU A 97 10.01 18.00 -2.62
C LEU A 97 11.45 18.36 -2.28
N SER A 98 11.67 19.35 -1.41
CA SER A 98 13.00 19.75 -0.93
C SER A 98 13.66 18.71 -0.02
N GLY A 99 12.90 17.70 0.44
CA GLY A 99 13.43 16.64 1.28
C GLY A 99 13.67 17.06 2.73
N SER A 100 12.88 18.01 3.25
CA SER A 100 12.93 18.39 4.66
C SER A 100 12.75 17.14 5.54
N PRO A 101 13.68 16.82 6.47
CA PRO A 101 13.63 15.58 7.24
C PRO A 101 12.31 15.38 7.99
N GLN A 102 11.76 16.44 8.58
CA GLN A 102 10.49 16.37 9.30
C GLN A 102 9.31 16.07 8.36
N SER A 103 9.27 16.72 7.18
CA SER A 103 8.19 16.47 6.21
C SER A 103 8.30 15.08 5.58
N LEU A 104 9.53 14.62 5.30
CA LEU A 104 9.76 13.25 4.84
C LEU A 104 9.31 12.23 5.88
N GLN A 105 9.58 12.45 7.17
CA GLN A 105 9.10 11.55 8.22
C GLN A 105 7.57 11.50 8.28
N CYS A 106 6.88 12.64 8.17
CA CYS A 106 5.41 12.67 8.11
C CYS A 106 4.87 11.86 6.92
N TRP A 107 5.50 11.97 5.75
CA TRP A 107 5.10 11.22 4.57
C TRP A 107 5.40 9.72 4.69
N THR A 108 6.55 9.35 5.26
CA THR A 108 6.89 7.96 5.57
C THR A 108 5.87 7.35 6.52
N ASN A 109 5.49 8.06 7.58
CA ASN A 109 4.48 7.59 8.53
C ASN A 109 3.13 7.39 7.85
N TRP A 110 2.66 8.39 7.10
CA TRP A 110 1.43 8.27 6.31
C TRP A 110 1.44 7.05 5.39
N ALA A 111 2.55 6.82 4.67
CA ALA A 111 2.67 5.68 3.76
C ALA A 111 2.66 4.35 4.52
N ARG A 112 3.33 4.27 5.68
CA ARG A 112 3.31 3.10 6.57
C ARG A 112 1.88 2.82 7.05
N ASP A 113 1.16 3.83 7.51
CA ASP A 113 -0.20 3.72 8.02
C ASP A 113 -1.18 3.29 6.91
N ALA A 114 -1.01 3.82 5.70
CA ALA A 114 -1.76 3.40 4.53
C ALA A 114 -1.50 1.91 4.19
N VAL A 115 -0.25 1.44 4.33
CA VAL A 115 0.09 0.03 4.14
C VAL A 115 -0.56 -0.84 5.22
N ALA A 116 -0.44 -0.48 6.50
CA ALA A 116 -1.04 -1.22 7.61
C ALA A 116 -2.57 -1.31 7.47
N THR A 117 -3.22 -0.21 7.10
CA THR A 117 -4.65 -0.16 6.82
C THR A 117 -5.02 -1.07 5.67
N GLY A 118 -4.24 -1.03 4.57
CA GLY A 118 -4.44 -1.91 3.43
C GLY A 118 -4.35 -3.39 3.80
N LEU A 119 -3.34 -3.79 4.56
CA LEU A 119 -3.18 -5.17 5.04
C LEU A 119 -4.38 -5.61 5.91
N SER A 120 -4.83 -4.76 6.83
CA SER A 120 -6.01 -5.02 7.66
C SER A 120 -7.29 -5.18 6.82
N LEU A 121 -7.42 -4.44 5.73
CA LEU A 121 -8.57 -4.57 4.82
C LEU A 121 -8.49 -5.83 3.95
N LEU A 122 -7.29 -6.32 3.62
CA LEU A 122 -7.11 -7.59 2.91
C LEU A 122 -7.32 -8.81 3.80
N SER A 123 -7.06 -8.70 5.11
CA SER A 123 -7.22 -9.85 6.02
C SER A 123 -8.66 -10.34 6.14
N ILE A 124 -9.63 -9.49 5.80
CA ILE A 124 -11.06 -9.81 5.75
C ILE A 124 -11.59 -10.03 4.33
N HIS A 125 -10.73 -10.08 3.31
CA HIS A 125 -11.13 -10.22 1.91
C HIS A 125 -11.80 -11.57 1.62
N SER A 126 -11.28 -12.64 2.20
CA SER A 126 -11.80 -14.01 2.06
C SER A 126 -11.64 -14.80 3.36
N PRO A 127 -12.35 -15.93 3.54
CA PRO A 127 -12.18 -16.80 4.72
C PRO A 127 -10.77 -17.39 4.90
N THR A 128 -9.97 -17.41 3.83
CA THR A 128 -8.61 -17.93 3.78
C THR A 128 -7.55 -16.82 3.80
N SER A 129 -7.98 -15.55 3.81
CA SER A 129 -7.09 -14.41 3.89
C SER A 129 -6.32 -14.41 5.20
N ARG A 130 -5.08 -13.93 5.16
CA ARG A 130 -4.20 -13.88 6.33
C ARG A 130 -4.15 -12.48 6.92
N ASP A 131 -4.10 -12.44 8.24
CA ASP A 131 -3.90 -11.21 8.98
C ASP A 131 -2.41 -10.93 9.21
N PHE A 132 -2.01 -9.68 8.99
CA PHE A 132 -0.63 -9.23 9.09
C PHE A 132 -0.57 -7.86 9.72
N ASP A 133 0.14 -7.77 10.84
CA ASP A 133 0.43 -6.53 11.54
C ASP A 133 1.88 -6.10 11.26
N LEU A 134 2.07 -4.83 10.87
CA LEU A 134 3.40 -4.26 10.65
C LEU A 134 4.19 -4.08 11.96
N ASP A 135 3.50 -4.03 13.10
CA ASP A 135 4.09 -3.85 14.42
C ASP A 135 4.33 -5.19 15.15
N ASP A 136 3.92 -6.32 14.56
CA ASP A 136 4.30 -7.65 15.02
C ASP A 136 5.84 -7.80 14.95
N GLU A 137 6.47 -8.16 16.08
CA GLU A 137 7.92 -8.25 16.20
C GLU A 137 8.54 -9.23 15.18
N LYS A 138 7.85 -10.33 14.90
CA LYS A 138 8.31 -11.33 13.92
C LYS A 138 8.23 -10.77 12.51
N ILE A 139 7.13 -10.12 12.14
CA ILE A 139 6.97 -9.48 10.83
C ILE A 139 8.01 -8.38 10.65
N SER A 140 8.16 -7.50 11.63
CA SER A 140 9.16 -6.42 11.62
C SER A 140 10.59 -6.95 11.49
N LYS A 141 10.92 -8.05 12.18
CA LYS A 141 12.26 -8.65 12.12
C LYS A 141 12.54 -9.35 10.79
N GLU A 142 11.57 -10.07 10.25
CA GLU A 142 11.73 -10.88 9.03
C GLU A 142 11.62 -10.02 7.76
N PHE A 143 10.70 -9.07 7.73
CA PHE A 143 10.34 -8.30 6.55
C PHE A 143 10.58 -6.79 6.67
N GLY A 144 11.18 -6.30 7.78
CA GLY A 144 11.37 -4.87 8.02
C GLY A 144 12.03 -4.10 6.88
N LYS A 145 13.05 -4.70 6.25
CA LYS A 145 13.67 -4.11 5.05
C LYS A 145 12.70 -4.03 3.88
N LEU A 146 11.96 -5.10 3.60
CA LEU A 146 10.99 -5.13 2.50
C LEU A 146 9.88 -4.10 2.71
N ILE A 147 9.38 -3.95 3.95
CA ILE A 147 8.39 -2.93 4.32
C ILE A 147 8.94 -1.53 4.00
N GLN A 148 10.16 -1.25 4.44
CA GLN A 148 10.81 0.04 4.19
C GLN A 148 11.03 0.29 2.69
N ASP A 149 11.53 -0.71 1.95
CA ASP A 149 11.74 -0.61 0.50
C ASP A 149 10.42 -0.29 -0.22
N LYS A 150 9.30 -0.86 0.22
CA LYS A 150 7.96 -0.62 -0.35
C LYS A 150 7.40 0.76 -0.02
N ILE A 151 7.61 1.25 1.20
CA ILE A 151 7.26 2.63 1.58
C ILE A 151 8.04 3.62 0.71
N GLU A 152 9.35 3.42 0.55
CA GLU A 152 10.18 4.26 -0.31
C GLU A 152 9.76 4.18 -1.78
N GLU A 153 9.34 3.01 -2.25
CA GLU A 153 8.81 2.80 -3.59
C GLU A 153 7.54 3.62 -3.84
N ILE A 154 6.60 3.66 -2.87
CA ILE A 154 5.39 4.50 -2.93
C ILE A 154 5.77 5.97 -3.03
N MET A 155 6.60 6.45 -2.10
CA MET A 155 7.01 7.86 -2.04
C MET A 155 7.74 8.28 -3.31
N LYS A 156 8.64 7.43 -3.83
CA LYS A 156 9.37 7.67 -5.07
C LYS A 156 8.43 7.73 -6.28
N HIS A 157 7.45 6.82 -6.37
CA HIS A 157 6.46 6.83 -7.44
C HIS A 157 5.67 8.15 -7.45
N GLN A 158 5.15 8.54 -6.29
CA GLN A 158 4.39 9.78 -6.12
C GLN A 158 5.23 11.02 -6.43
N ARG A 159 6.48 11.05 -5.96
CA ARG A 159 7.44 12.12 -6.25
C ARG A 159 7.77 12.21 -7.74
N ASN A 160 7.86 11.10 -8.46
CA ASN A 160 8.15 11.13 -9.90
C ASN A 160 6.95 11.63 -10.74
N ASN A 161 5.75 11.67 -10.16
CA ASN A 161 4.51 12.06 -10.81
C ASN A 161 3.96 13.41 -10.30
N VAL A 162 4.82 14.39 -10.00
CA VAL A 162 4.36 15.70 -9.48
C VAL A 162 3.41 16.38 -10.49
N SER A 163 2.25 16.87 -10.02
CA SER A 163 1.41 17.75 -10.85
C SER A 163 1.99 19.17 -10.89
N PRO A 164 1.81 19.94 -11.98
CA PRO A 164 2.06 21.38 -11.95
C PRO A 164 1.28 22.05 -10.81
N ALA A 165 1.80 23.16 -10.31
CA ALA A 165 1.10 24.01 -9.35
C ALA A 165 -0.11 24.70 -10.00
#